data_AF-A0A0Q4BE59-F1
#
_entry.id   AF-A0A0Q4BE59-F1
#
_cell.length_a   1.000
_cell.length_b   1.000
_cell.length_c   1.000
_cell.angle_alpha   90.00
_cell.angle_beta   90.00
_cell.angle_gamma   90.00
#
_symmetry.space_group_name_H-M   'P 1'
#
loop_
_entity.id
_entity.type
_entity.pdbx_description
1 polymer ?
#
loop_
_entity_poly.entity_id
_entity_poly.type
_entity_poly.pdbx_seq_one_letter_code
_entity_poly.pdbx_strand_id
1 'polypeptide(L)'
;MPDRWVLPDRSAAFKWCQKRNELGISCILDILGRYNRDEAEAKAARAEYISLLNDISRSRLQASISVKPSTLGGTLNRETALRLSQEIAERAAELKIPFELDIEGQRMIDLTLEMAENAARSGLPVTVALQAYLRRTSQDIDTMLDAGAKIRLVKGAYTGDLSDFDMIQEAFKDAAEQIIEWDVPFCIGTHDPDLIEWARNRISDRDFLEYAFLKGLADETKECMASRDGTYPSMSPSERTRRGTRPGAGPIWPSSPSWAARPCPEQTSFYTPLFPVEIPLNENLLREALRFF
;
A
#
# COMPACT_ATOMS: atom_id res chain seq x y z
N MET A 1 8.11 22.64 1.84
CA MET A 1 7.81 22.18 0.47
C MET A 1 6.71 21.12 0.55
N PRO A 2 5.43 21.52 0.71
CA PRO A 2 4.29 20.60 0.78
C PRO A 2 4.16 19.70 -0.47
N ASP A 3 4.63 20.20 -1.62
CA ASP A 3 4.60 19.51 -2.91
C ASP A 3 5.48 18.25 -2.99
N ARG A 4 6.37 18.03 -2.00
CA ARG A 4 7.21 16.83 -1.95
C ARG A 4 6.36 15.58 -1.69
N TRP A 5 5.41 15.65 -0.77
CA TRP A 5 4.65 14.49 -0.30
C TRP A 5 3.24 14.44 -0.90
N VAL A 6 2.62 15.61 -1.06
CA VAL A 6 1.24 15.77 -1.56
C VAL A 6 1.27 16.49 -2.91
N LEU A 7 0.20 16.43 -3.68
CA LEU A 7 0.06 17.14 -4.96
C LEU A 7 -1.10 18.13 -4.90
N PRO A 8 -0.96 19.34 -5.51
CA PRO A 8 -1.86 20.49 -5.35
C PRO A 8 -3.29 20.26 -5.87
N ASP A 9 -3.46 19.36 -6.83
CA ASP A 9 -4.79 19.01 -7.31
C ASP A 9 -4.79 17.71 -8.14
N ARG A 10 -5.97 17.29 -8.61
CA ARG A 10 -6.16 16.16 -9.53
C ARG A 10 -5.32 16.32 -10.79
N SER A 11 -5.20 17.53 -11.33
CA SER A 11 -4.43 17.78 -12.55
C SER A 11 -2.93 17.55 -12.32
N ALA A 12 -2.38 18.06 -11.23
CA ALA A 12 -1.00 17.84 -10.83
C ALA A 12 -0.73 16.37 -10.52
N ALA A 13 -1.68 15.70 -9.87
CA ALA A 13 -1.63 14.26 -9.65
C ALA A 13 -1.64 13.42 -10.91
N PHE A 14 -2.48 13.75 -11.88
CA PHE A 14 -2.54 13.03 -13.14
C PHE A 14 -1.27 13.23 -13.94
N LYS A 15 -0.74 14.46 -13.98
CA LYS A 15 0.56 14.76 -14.60
C LYS A 15 1.70 14.00 -13.94
N TRP A 16 1.70 13.89 -12.60
CA TRP A 16 2.68 13.10 -11.87
C TRP A 16 2.54 11.61 -12.21
N CYS A 17 1.31 11.07 -12.12
CA CYS A 17 1.00 9.69 -12.44
C CYS A 17 1.46 9.32 -13.86
N GLN A 18 1.18 10.17 -14.84
CA GLN A 18 1.58 9.95 -16.22
C GLN A 18 3.11 9.83 -16.36
N LYS A 19 3.87 10.74 -15.76
CA LYS A 19 5.35 10.66 -15.75
C LYS A 19 5.88 9.40 -15.07
N ARG A 20 5.17 8.90 -14.06
CA ARG A 20 5.53 7.65 -13.39
C ARG A 20 5.19 6.43 -14.25
N ASN A 21 4.02 6.43 -14.89
CA ASN A 21 3.64 5.37 -15.81
C ASN A 21 4.62 5.24 -17.00
N GLU A 22 5.17 6.36 -17.49
CA GLU A 22 6.25 6.37 -18.49
C GLU A 22 7.54 5.64 -18.04
N LEU A 23 7.75 5.52 -16.72
CA LEU A 23 8.87 4.81 -16.11
C LEU A 23 8.49 3.38 -15.68
N GLY A 24 7.31 2.87 -16.04
CA GLY A 24 6.81 1.55 -15.60
C GLY A 24 6.33 1.51 -14.14
N ILE A 25 6.08 2.68 -13.55
CA ILE A 25 5.65 2.86 -12.15
C ILE A 25 4.15 3.19 -12.14
N SER A 26 3.32 2.26 -11.64
CA SER A 26 1.88 2.49 -11.45
C SER A 26 1.62 3.36 -10.20
N CYS A 27 0.48 4.04 -10.11
CA CYS A 27 0.18 4.95 -9.01
C CYS A 27 -1.06 4.56 -8.18
N ILE A 28 -1.01 4.64 -6.85
CA ILE A 28 -2.15 4.49 -5.96
C ILE A 28 -2.63 5.89 -5.59
N LEU A 29 -3.80 6.26 -6.10
CA LEU A 29 -4.36 7.59 -6.00
C LEU A 29 -5.26 7.71 -4.75
N ASP A 30 -4.82 8.50 -3.76
CA ASP A 30 -5.54 8.74 -2.50
C ASP A 30 -6.10 10.16 -2.43
N ILE A 31 -7.40 10.30 -2.16
CA ILE A 31 -8.06 11.59 -1.93
C ILE A 31 -7.86 11.95 -0.46
N LEU A 32 -7.14 13.03 -0.19
CA LEU A 32 -6.94 13.52 1.17
C LEU A 32 -8.21 14.20 1.69
N GLY A 33 -9.08 13.41 2.32
CA GLY A 33 -10.28 13.85 3.01
C GLY A 33 -10.08 14.14 4.49
N ARG A 34 -11.00 14.89 5.09
CA ARG A 34 -11.19 14.93 6.55
C ARG A 34 -12.19 13.85 6.96
N TYR A 35 -12.22 13.53 8.25
CA TYR A 35 -13.33 12.78 8.84
C TYR A 35 -14.65 13.47 8.47
N ASN A 36 -15.51 12.74 7.77
CA ASN A 36 -16.84 13.22 7.44
C ASN A 36 -17.70 13.25 8.70
N ARG A 37 -18.51 14.30 8.80
CA ARG A 37 -19.29 14.67 10.01
C ARG A 37 -20.78 14.35 9.87
N ASP A 38 -21.23 14.09 8.66
CA ASP A 38 -22.58 13.63 8.36
C ASP A 38 -22.61 12.70 7.13
N GLU A 39 -23.79 12.14 6.87
CA GLU A 39 -24.03 11.24 5.75
C GLU A 39 -23.94 11.96 4.38
N ALA A 40 -24.23 13.26 4.31
CA ALA A 40 -24.16 14.01 3.06
C ALA A 40 -22.71 14.19 2.61
N GLU A 41 -21.80 14.48 3.56
CA GLU A 41 -20.35 14.51 3.31
C GLU A 41 -19.82 13.14 2.87
N ALA A 42 -20.27 12.05 3.48
CA ALA A 42 -19.91 10.68 3.07
C ALA A 42 -20.37 10.36 1.63
N LYS A 43 -21.59 10.74 1.26
CA LYS A 43 -22.10 10.60 -0.12
C LYS A 43 -21.31 11.46 -1.12
N ALA A 44 -20.90 12.67 -0.72
CA ALA A 44 -20.06 13.53 -1.54
C ALA A 44 -18.66 12.92 -1.75
N ALA A 45 -18.06 12.35 -0.71
CA ALA A 45 -16.79 11.64 -0.82
C ALA A 45 -16.88 10.43 -1.77
N ARG A 46 -17.94 9.63 -1.68
CA ARG A 46 -18.21 8.56 -2.64
C ARG A 46 -18.33 9.10 -4.07
N ALA A 47 -19.06 10.19 -4.27
CA ALA A 47 -19.18 10.80 -5.60
C ALA A 47 -17.83 11.26 -6.15
N GLU A 48 -16.94 11.75 -5.29
CA GLU A 48 -15.59 12.16 -5.66
C GLU A 48 -14.72 10.97 -6.08
N TYR A 49 -14.76 9.84 -5.35
CA TYR A 49 -14.07 8.61 -5.77
C TYR A 49 -14.56 8.10 -7.12
N ILE A 50 -15.87 8.16 -7.35
CA ILE A 50 -16.48 7.71 -8.62
C ILE A 50 -16.07 8.64 -9.77
N SER A 51 -16.01 9.95 -9.52
CA SER A 51 -15.45 10.90 -10.50
C SER A 51 -13.97 10.61 -10.78
N LEU A 52 -13.17 10.33 -9.74
CA LEU A 52 -11.76 10.02 -9.89
C LEU A 52 -11.55 8.76 -10.74
N LEU A 53 -12.29 7.69 -10.48
CA LEU A 53 -12.24 6.46 -11.29
C LEU A 53 -12.56 6.73 -12.77
N ASN A 54 -13.59 7.52 -13.04
CA ASN A 54 -13.94 7.91 -14.41
C ASN A 54 -12.82 8.69 -15.10
N ASP A 55 -12.17 9.60 -14.39
CA ASP A 55 -11.09 10.40 -14.93
C ASP A 55 -9.81 9.56 -15.15
N ILE A 56 -9.47 8.65 -14.23
CA ILE A 56 -8.37 7.67 -14.41
C ILE A 56 -8.60 6.86 -15.69
N SER A 57 -9.81 6.32 -15.88
CA SER A 57 -10.18 5.54 -17.06
C SER A 57 -10.07 6.36 -18.36
N ARG A 58 -10.60 7.59 -18.38
CA ARG A 58 -10.53 8.50 -19.54
C ARG A 58 -9.10 8.88 -19.89
N SER A 59 -8.27 9.13 -18.88
CA SER A 59 -6.86 9.50 -19.04
C SER A 59 -5.95 8.29 -19.30
N ARG A 60 -6.49 7.06 -19.23
CA ARG A 60 -5.75 5.80 -19.40
C ARG A 60 -4.52 5.68 -18.48
N LEU A 61 -4.65 6.20 -17.26
CA LEU A 61 -3.59 6.12 -16.27
C LEU A 61 -3.48 4.71 -15.73
N GLN A 62 -2.25 4.23 -15.55
CA GLN A 62 -1.98 3.02 -14.77
C GLN A 62 -1.99 3.41 -13.29
N ALA A 63 -3.19 3.37 -12.72
CA ALA A 63 -3.41 3.75 -11.34
C ALA A 63 -4.49 2.90 -10.67
N SER A 64 -4.37 2.75 -9.37
CA SER A 64 -5.41 2.29 -8.44
C SER A 64 -5.93 3.47 -7.61
N ILE A 65 -6.99 3.25 -6.83
CA ILE A 65 -7.43 4.20 -5.80
C ILE A 65 -7.30 3.58 -4.41
N SER A 66 -7.05 4.40 -3.40
CA SER A 66 -7.11 3.97 -2.01
C SER A 66 -8.18 4.73 -1.23
N VAL A 67 -8.98 3.98 -0.47
CA VAL A 67 -10.11 4.48 0.30
C VAL A 67 -9.91 4.20 1.79
N LYS A 68 -10.21 5.20 2.61
CA LYS A 68 -10.21 5.09 4.07
C LYS A 68 -11.66 5.06 4.58
N PRO A 69 -12.03 4.14 5.50
CA PRO A 69 -13.38 4.07 6.06
C PRO A 69 -13.86 5.40 6.67
N SER A 70 -12.96 6.16 7.31
CA SER A 70 -13.30 7.46 7.91
C SER A 70 -13.80 8.48 6.88
N THR A 71 -13.25 8.46 5.67
CA THR A 71 -13.70 9.27 4.53
C THR A 71 -15.08 8.84 4.03
N LEU A 72 -15.56 7.64 4.38
CA LEU A 72 -16.91 7.17 4.05
C LEU A 72 -17.89 7.25 5.23
N GLY A 73 -17.51 7.98 6.30
CA GLY A 73 -18.36 8.14 7.47
C GLY A 73 -18.35 6.94 8.43
N GLY A 74 -17.29 6.12 8.40
CA GLY A 74 -17.14 4.95 9.27
C GLY A 74 -17.19 5.25 10.78
N THR A 75 -16.89 6.48 11.20
CA THR A 75 -17.06 6.95 12.58
C THR A 75 -18.52 7.21 12.97
N LEU A 76 -19.41 7.40 11.99
CA LEU A 76 -20.79 7.82 12.18
C LEU A 76 -21.77 6.67 12.00
N ASN A 77 -21.66 5.96 10.89
CA ASN A 77 -22.60 4.91 10.52
C ASN A 77 -21.88 3.81 9.71
N ARG A 78 -21.76 2.64 10.34
CA ARG A 78 -21.09 1.47 9.78
C ARG A 78 -21.71 1.01 8.46
N GLU A 79 -23.04 0.85 8.43
CA GLU A 79 -23.78 0.37 7.25
C GLU A 79 -23.65 1.29 6.05
N THR A 80 -23.65 2.61 6.30
CA THR A 80 -23.43 3.62 5.26
C THR A 80 -22.04 3.49 4.66
N ALA A 81 -21.02 3.37 5.50
CA ALA A 81 -19.65 3.24 5.03
C ALA A 81 -19.47 1.96 4.20
N LEU A 82 -20.02 0.83 4.65
CA LEU A 82 -20.01 -0.44 3.92
C LEU A 82 -20.66 -0.32 2.54
N ARG A 83 -21.89 0.22 2.48
CA ARG A 83 -22.63 0.40 1.23
C ARG A 83 -21.88 1.32 0.26
N LEU A 84 -21.37 2.46 0.75
CA LEU A 84 -20.64 3.40 -0.10
C LEU A 84 -19.32 2.81 -0.61
N SER A 85 -18.61 2.04 0.22
CA SER A 85 -17.39 1.33 -0.19
C SER A 85 -17.69 0.30 -1.27
N GLN A 86 -18.76 -0.49 -1.10
CA GLN A 86 -19.20 -1.49 -2.08
C GLN A 86 -19.49 -0.84 -3.44
N GLU A 87 -20.23 0.27 -3.47
CA GLU A 87 -20.52 1.01 -4.71
C GLU A 87 -19.27 1.54 -5.42
N ILE A 88 -18.23 1.92 -4.67
CA ILE A 88 -16.94 2.36 -5.23
C ILE A 88 -16.19 1.15 -5.82
N ALA A 89 -16.17 0.03 -5.09
CA ALA A 89 -15.54 -1.21 -5.54
C ALA A 89 -16.18 -1.75 -6.83
N GLU A 90 -17.51 -1.73 -6.92
CA GLU A 90 -18.25 -2.12 -8.11
C GLU A 90 -17.86 -1.26 -9.32
N ARG A 91 -17.82 0.07 -9.14
CA ARG A 91 -17.42 0.97 -10.21
C ARG A 91 -15.96 0.79 -10.62
N ALA A 92 -15.07 0.55 -9.67
CA ALA A 92 -13.67 0.28 -9.94
C ALA A 92 -13.52 -1.00 -10.77
N ALA A 93 -14.25 -2.06 -10.42
CA ALA A 93 -14.29 -3.32 -11.16
C ALA A 93 -14.82 -3.16 -12.59
N GLU A 94 -15.92 -2.40 -12.79
CA GLU A 94 -16.45 -2.07 -14.13
C GLU A 94 -15.41 -1.41 -15.04
N LEU A 95 -14.59 -0.53 -14.46
CA LEU A 95 -13.54 0.22 -15.17
C LEU A 95 -12.19 -0.52 -15.20
N LYS A 96 -12.09 -1.70 -14.58
CA LYS A 96 -10.86 -2.48 -14.41
C LYS A 96 -9.73 -1.68 -13.76
N ILE A 97 -10.08 -0.83 -12.80
CA ILE A 97 -9.15 -0.05 -11.98
C ILE A 97 -9.03 -0.76 -10.63
N PRO A 98 -7.81 -1.02 -10.12
CA PRO A 98 -7.68 -1.67 -8.81
C PRO A 98 -8.23 -0.78 -7.69
N PHE A 99 -8.97 -1.41 -6.77
CA PHE A 99 -9.57 -0.80 -5.60
C PHE A 99 -8.84 -1.24 -4.35
N GLU A 100 -8.42 -0.29 -3.53
CA GLU A 100 -7.65 -0.56 -2.32
C GLU A 100 -8.27 0.07 -1.08
N LEU A 101 -8.20 -0.63 0.04
CA LEU A 101 -8.64 -0.18 1.35
C LEU A 101 -7.44 0.08 2.25
N ASP A 102 -7.32 1.32 2.70
CA ASP A 102 -6.32 1.71 3.69
C ASP A 102 -6.80 1.38 5.10
N ILE A 103 -5.84 0.97 5.91
CA ILE A 103 -6.04 0.62 7.31
C ILE A 103 -5.67 1.81 8.20
N GLU A 104 -6.63 2.26 8.99
CA GLU A 104 -6.46 3.39 9.92
C GLU A 104 -6.08 2.89 11.33
N GLY A 105 -6.30 3.72 12.35
CA GLY A 105 -6.07 3.31 13.74
C GLY A 105 -7.03 2.19 14.20
N GLN A 106 -6.74 1.59 15.36
CA GLN A 106 -7.40 0.37 15.85
C GLN A 106 -8.94 0.36 15.77
N ARG A 107 -9.58 1.53 15.98
CA ARG A 107 -11.05 1.68 15.93
C ARG A 107 -11.66 1.43 14.55
N MET A 108 -10.87 1.45 13.48
CA MET A 108 -11.34 1.27 12.11
C MET A 108 -11.02 -0.10 11.53
N ILE A 109 -10.13 -0.88 12.16
CA ILE A 109 -9.63 -2.14 11.61
C ILE A 109 -10.79 -3.07 11.24
N ASP A 110 -11.68 -3.37 12.19
CA ASP A 110 -12.79 -4.30 11.96
C ASP A 110 -13.77 -3.82 10.88
N LEU A 111 -13.89 -2.50 10.69
CA LEU A 111 -14.71 -1.95 9.61
C LEU A 111 -13.98 -2.08 8.26
N THR A 112 -12.69 -1.77 8.20
CA THR A 112 -11.89 -1.94 6.97
C THR A 112 -11.88 -3.39 6.52
N LEU A 113 -11.68 -4.34 7.44
CA LEU A 113 -11.64 -5.77 7.11
C LEU A 113 -12.99 -6.28 6.64
N GLU A 114 -14.10 -5.83 7.24
CA GLU A 114 -15.45 -6.18 6.78
C GLU A 114 -15.75 -5.57 5.39
N MET A 115 -15.30 -4.35 5.10
CA MET A 115 -15.40 -3.77 3.76
C MET A 115 -14.66 -4.61 2.72
N ALA A 116 -13.43 -5.04 3.04
CA ALA A 116 -12.60 -5.86 2.16
C ALA A 116 -13.23 -7.25 1.95
N GLU A 117 -13.64 -7.91 3.03
CA GLU A 117 -14.27 -9.23 2.97
C GLU A 117 -15.58 -9.20 2.16
N ASN A 118 -16.44 -8.20 2.36
CA ASN A 118 -17.69 -8.07 1.59
C ASN A 118 -17.43 -7.88 0.09
N ALA A 119 -16.45 -7.04 -0.28
CA ALA A 119 -16.08 -6.84 -1.68
C ALA A 119 -15.54 -8.14 -2.28
N ALA A 120 -14.59 -8.80 -1.60
CA ALA A 120 -13.95 -10.01 -2.08
C ALA A 120 -14.94 -11.18 -2.21
N ARG A 121 -15.78 -11.42 -1.19
CA ARG A 121 -16.83 -12.46 -1.24
C ARG A 121 -17.92 -12.18 -2.28
N SER A 122 -18.10 -10.91 -2.67
CA SER A 122 -18.98 -10.52 -3.79
C SER A 122 -18.31 -10.67 -5.17
N GLY A 123 -17.08 -11.18 -5.22
CA GLY A 123 -16.32 -11.37 -6.46
C GLY A 123 -15.68 -10.10 -7.00
N LEU A 124 -15.60 -9.03 -6.20
CA LEU A 124 -14.94 -7.78 -6.58
C LEU A 124 -13.45 -7.83 -6.18
N PRO A 125 -12.52 -7.52 -7.10
CA PRO A 125 -11.11 -7.40 -6.75
C PRO A 125 -10.89 -6.27 -5.74
N VAL A 126 -10.22 -6.59 -4.64
CA VAL A 126 -9.86 -5.62 -3.59
C VAL A 126 -8.49 -5.94 -3.02
N THR A 127 -7.71 -4.89 -2.76
CA THR A 127 -6.50 -4.97 -1.95
C THR A 127 -6.76 -4.33 -0.59
N VAL A 128 -6.38 -4.97 0.50
CA VAL A 128 -6.49 -4.42 1.86
C VAL A 128 -5.12 -4.29 2.51
N ALA A 129 -4.88 -3.15 3.17
CA ALA A 129 -3.66 -2.98 3.94
C ALA A 129 -3.73 -3.70 5.30
N LEU A 130 -2.68 -4.43 5.67
CA LEU A 130 -2.54 -5.06 7.00
C LEU A 130 -1.25 -4.61 7.69
N GLN A 131 -1.31 -4.42 9.01
CA GLN A 131 -0.24 -3.79 9.78
C GLN A 131 0.54 -4.82 10.60
N ALA A 132 1.82 -5.06 10.29
CA ALA A 132 2.63 -6.07 10.95
C ALA A 132 2.79 -5.89 12.47
N TYR A 133 2.72 -4.65 12.97
CA TYR A 133 2.89 -4.34 14.40
C TYR A 133 1.73 -4.76 15.33
N LEU A 134 0.68 -5.43 14.83
CA LEU A 134 -0.48 -5.88 15.61
C LEU A 134 -0.41 -7.39 15.80
N ARG A 135 -0.75 -7.85 17.00
CA ARG A 135 -0.78 -9.29 17.32
C ARG A 135 -1.88 -10.04 16.56
N ARG A 136 -2.95 -9.35 16.18
CA ARG A 136 -4.08 -9.91 15.41
C ARG A 136 -3.78 -10.17 13.94
N THR A 137 -2.70 -9.59 13.39
CA THR A 137 -2.45 -9.58 11.94
C THR A 137 -2.33 -10.98 11.35
N SER A 138 -1.78 -11.95 12.07
CA SER A 138 -1.69 -13.33 11.57
C SER A 138 -3.09 -13.93 11.29
N GLN A 139 -4.06 -13.69 12.16
CA GLN A 139 -5.44 -14.14 11.93
C GLN A 139 -6.15 -13.33 10.84
N ASP A 140 -5.89 -12.02 10.79
CA ASP A 140 -6.46 -11.16 9.75
C ASP A 140 -5.92 -11.54 8.35
N ILE A 141 -4.66 -11.99 8.23
CA ILE A 141 -4.09 -12.52 6.98
C ILE A 141 -4.91 -13.70 6.48
N ASP A 142 -5.10 -14.73 7.31
CA ASP A 142 -5.84 -15.94 6.92
C ASP A 142 -7.28 -15.59 6.52
N THR A 143 -7.92 -14.69 7.26
CA THR A 143 -9.30 -14.26 6.99
C THR A 143 -9.41 -13.54 5.64
N MET A 144 -8.49 -12.63 5.34
CA MET A 144 -8.52 -11.85 4.10
C MET A 144 -8.14 -12.69 2.87
N LEU A 145 -7.17 -13.59 3.00
CA LEU A 145 -6.79 -14.49 1.91
C LEU A 145 -7.86 -15.54 1.63
N ASP A 146 -8.52 -16.10 2.66
CA ASP A 146 -9.69 -16.97 2.50
C ASP A 146 -10.83 -16.26 1.75
N ALA A 147 -11.07 -14.99 2.06
CA ALA A 147 -12.07 -14.18 1.37
C ALA A 147 -11.70 -13.86 -0.09
N GLY A 148 -10.44 -14.03 -0.50
CA GLY A 148 -9.93 -13.72 -1.83
C GLY A 148 -9.43 -12.28 -1.99
N ALA A 149 -9.20 -11.55 -0.90
CA ALA A 149 -8.61 -10.21 -0.94
C ALA A 149 -7.09 -10.27 -1.14
N LYS A 150 -6.53 -9.34 -1.92
CA LYS A 150 -5.08 -9.14 -2.01
C LYS A 150 -4.60 -8.39 -0.78
N ILE A 151 -3.43 -8.73 -0.24
CA ILE A 151 -2.86 -8.03 0.91
C ILE A 151 -1.79 -7.03 0.47
N ARG A 152 -1.85 -5.82 1.05
CA ARG A 152 -0.72 -4.88 1.13
C ARG A 152 -0.18 -4.86 2.56
N LEU A 153 0.93 -5.54 2.80
CA LEU A 153 1.56 -5.61 4.11
C LEU A 153 2.36 -4.34 4.39
N VAL A 154 2.10 -3.68 5.50
CA VAL A 154 2.82 -2.49 5.98
C VAL A 154 3.29 -2.71 7.42
N LYS A 155 4.27 -1.94 7.90
CA LYS A 155 4.64 -1.98 9.34
C LYS A 155 3.48 -1.51 10.24
N GLY A 156 2.87 -0.39 9.86
CA GLY A 156 1.85 0.31 10.64
C GLY A 156 2.27 1.76 10.93
N ALA A 157 1.30 2.67 10.98
CA ALA A 157 1.54 4.12 11.11
C ALA A 157 0.86 4.75 12.34
N TYR A 158 0.16 3.96 13.15
CA TYR A 158 -0.56 4.39 14.35
C TYR A 158 0.04 3.72 15.60
N THR A 159 -0.63 3.82 16.75
CA THR A 159 -0.24 3.03 17.93
C THR A 159 -0.66 1.56 17.75
N GLY A 160 0.32 0.67 17.70
CA GLY A 160 0.14 -0.78 17.63
C GLY A 160 0.46 -1.51 18.95
N ASP A 161 0.48 -2.85 18.90
CA ASP A 161 0.84 -3.70 20.03
C ASP A 161 2.36 -3.80 20.21
N LEU A 162 3.11 -3.59 19.13
CA LEU A 162 4.56 -3.52 19.10
C LEU A 162 4.99 -2.07 18.89
N SER A 163 6.03 -1.66 19.63
CA SER A 163 6.63 -0.33 19.51
C SER A 163 8.14 -0.37 19.24
N ASP A 164 8.78 -1.52 19.47
CA ASP A 164 10.20 -1.71 19.20
C ASP A 164 10.44 -1.96 17.71
N PHE A 165 11.44 -1.27 17.15
CA PHE A 165 11.68 -1.26 15.72
C PHE A 165 12.10 -2.64 15.19
N ASP A 166 12.98 -3.33 15.91
CA ASP A 166 13.49 -4.64 15.50
C ASP A 166 12.36 -5.68 15.60
N MET A 167 11.56 -5.62 16.67
CA MET A 167 10.39 -6.49 16.80
C MET A 167 9.36 -6.28 15.68
N ILE A 168 9.14 -5.04 15.22
CA ILE A 168 8.23 -4.75 14.11
C ILE A 168 8.79 -5.28 12.79
N GLN A 169 10.12 -5.20 12.57
CA GLN A 169 10.73 -5.78 11.38
C GLN A 169 10.59 -7.31 11.36
N GLU A 170 10.83 -7.99 12.48
CA GLU A 170 10.66 -9.45 12.55
C GLU A 170 9.20 -9.85 12.36
N ALA A 171 8.26 -9.17 13.03
CA ALA A 171 6.82 -9.40 12.81
C ALA A 171 6.39 -9.16 11.36
N PHE A 172 7.01 -8.21 10.66
CA PHE A 172 6.78 -7.98 9.23
C PHE A 172 7.25 -9.16 8.38
N LYS A 173 8.44 -9.69 8.66
CA LYS A 173 8.97 -10.87 7.95
C LYS A 173 8.11 -12.09 8.20
N ASP A 174 7.73 -12.34 9.45
CA ASP A 174 6.84 -13.45 9.83
C ASP A 174 5.49 -13.37 9.10
N ALA A 175 4.88 -12.19 9.08
CA ALA A 175 3.62 -11.94 8.35
C ALA A 175 3.78 -12.13 6.84
N ALA A 176 4.90 -11.68 6.25
CA ALA A 176 5.19 -11.89 4.84
C ALA A 176 5.41 -13.37 4.51
N GLU A 177 6.14 -14.13 5.33
CA GLU A 177 6.29 -15.58 5.16
C GLU A 177 4.95 -16.31 5.20
N GLN A 178 4.06 -15.93 6.12
CA GLN A 178 2.70 -16.48 6.16
C GLN A 178 1.95 -16.22 4.83
N ILE A 179 2.02 -15.01 4.27
CA ILE A 179 1.37 -14.69 2.98
C ILE A 179 2.02 -15.49 1.82
N ILE A 180 3.33 -15.72 1.87
CA ILE A 180 4.05 -16.53 0.87
C ILE A 180 3.56 -17.98 0.89
N GLU A 181 3.28 -18.55 2.05
CA GLU A 181 2.77 -19.92 2.19
C GLU A 181 1.39 -20.12 1.54
N TRP A 182 0.60 -19.05 1.40
CA TRP A 182 -0.68 -19.07 0.67
C TRP A 182 -0.51 -19.11 -0.86
N ASP A 183 0.71 -18.94 -1.39
CA ASP A 183 1.03 -18.99 -2.82
C ASP A 183 0.17 -18.01 -3.68
N VAL A 184 -0.03 -16.80 -3.17
CA VAL A 184 -0.79 -15.74 -3.85
C VAL A 184 0.02 -14.44 -3.98
N PRO A 185 -0.19 -13.66 -5.07
CA PRO A 185 0.48 -12.38 -5.22
C PRO A 185 0.07 -11.38 -4.13
N PHE A 186 1.04 -10.63 -3.61
CA PHE A 186 0.81 -9.62 -2.59
C PHE A 186 1.71 -8.40 -2.78
N CYS A 187 1.47 -7.36 -1.99
CA CYS A 187 2.26 -6.14 -2.01
C CYS A 187 2.90 -5.90 -0.64
N ILE A 188 4.14 -5.43 -0.62
CA ILE A 188 4.77 -4.86 0.58
C ILE A 188 4.88 -3.35 0.45
N GLY A 189 4.29 -2.62 1.40
CA GLY A 189 4.38 -1.17 1.52
C GLY A 189 5.45 -0.76 2.52
N THR A 190 6.69 -0.57 2.08
CA THR A 190 7.81 -0.21 2.95
C THR A 190 8.88 0.60 2.22
N HIS A 191 9.57 1.47 2.95
CA HIS A 191 10.77 2.19 2.52
C HIS A 191 12.04 1.65 3.18
N ASP A 192 11.89 0.68 4.08
CA ASP A 192 12.96 0.12 4.86
C ASP A 192 13.91 -0.69 3.96
N PRO A 193 15.18 -0.26 3.80
CA PRO A 193 16.12 -0.94 2.91
C PRO A 193 16.39 -2.38 3.34
N ASP A 194 16.35 -2.69 4.63
CA ASP A 194 16.63 -4.04 5.14
C ASP A 194 15.47 -4.99 4.79
N LEU A 195 14.22 -4.52 4.92
CA LEU A 195 13.05 -5.29 4.51
C LEU A 195 12.96 -5.44 2.99
N ILE A 196 13.34 -4.41 2.23
CA ILE A 196 13.38 -4.47 0.77
C ILE A 196 14.43 -5.47 0.30
N GLU A 197 15.65 -5.43 0.86
CA GLU A 197 16.72 -6.37 0.54
C GLU A 197 16.33 -7.80 0.93
N TRP A 198 15.77 -7.98 2.12
CA TRP A 198 15.25 -9.28 2.58
C TRP A 198 14.20 -9.84 1.61
N ALA A 199 13.15 -9.06 1.27
CA ALA A 199 12.05 -9.53 0.44
C ALA A 199 12.51 -9.89 -0.97
N ARG A 200 13.44 -9.12 -1.55
CA ARG A 200 14.05 -9.41 -2.86
C ARG A 200 14.85 -10.70 -2.86
N ASN A 201 15.56 -10.99 -1.78
CA ASN A 201 16.32 -12.23 -1.64
C ASN A 201 15.38 -13.43 -1.42
N ARG A 202 14.19 -13.20 -0.86
CA ARG A 202 13.20 -14.23 -0.57
C ARG A 202 12.33 -14.59 -1.77
N ILE A 203 11.91 -13.59 -2.55
CA ILE A 203 11.08 -13.74 -3.76
C ILE A 203 11.67 -12.87 -4.88
N SER A 204 12.18 -13.54 -5.91
CA SER A 204 12.68 -12.87 -7.12
C SER A 204 11.61 -12.67 -8.20
N ASP A 205 10.47 -13.33 -8.06
CA ASP A 205 9.35 -13.20 -9.00
C ASP A 205 8.62 -11.87 -8.78
N ARG A 206 8.73 -11.00 -9.79
CA ARG A 206 8.12 -9.66 -9.77
C ARG A 206 6.61 -9.68 -9.99
N ASP A 207 6.07 -10.78 -10.54
CA ASP A 207 4.63 -10.93 -10.71
C ASP A 207 3.96 -11.42 -9.42
N PHE A 208 4.76 -12.02 -8.53
CA PHE A 208 4.30 -12.48 -7.22
C PHE A 208 4.39 -11.38 -6.14
N LEU A 209 5.42 -10.54 -6.18
CA LEU A 209 5.68 -9.53 -5.15
C LEU A 209 5.79 -8.11 -5.72
N GLU A 210 4.83 -7.28 -5.36
CA GLU A 210 4.83 -5.83 -5.64
C GLU A 210 5.39 -5.02 -4.46
N TYR A 211 6.02 -3.88 -4.76
CA TYR A 211 6.57 -2.98 -3.75
C TYR A 211 5.88 -1.62 -3.84
N ALA A 212 5.25 -1.18 -2.75
CA ALA A 212 4.60 0.12 -2.65
C ALA A 212 5.41 1.10 -1.79
N PHE A 213 5.49 2.33 -2.28
CA PHE A 213 6.21 3.41 -1.63
C PHE A 213 5.40 4.71 -1.69
N LEU A 214 5.43 5.49 -0.61
CA LEU A 214 4.94 6.87 -0.61
C LEU A 214 5.72 7.77 -1.58
N LYS A 215 4.99 8.65 -2.28
CA LYS A 215 5.54 9.75 -3.09
C LYS A 215 6.58 10.58 -2.31
N GLY A 216 7.72 10.86 -2.94
CA GLY A 216 8.79 11.72 -2.39
C GLY A 216 9.80 11.03 -1.45
N LEU A 217 9.58 9.74 -1.15
CA LEU A 217 10.52 8.86 -0.45
C LEU A 217 11.14 7.86 -1.42
N ALA A 218 12.44 7.62 -1.30
CA ALA A 218 13.18 6.59 -2.04
C ALA A 218 12.96 6.64 -3.57
N ASP A 219 12.83 7.83 -4.17
CA ASP A 219 12.49 7.95 -5.61
C ASP A 219 13.52 7.25 -6.52
N GLU A 220 14.82 7.34 -6.20
CA GLU A 220 15.88 6.61 -6.91
C GLU A 220 15.70 5.08 -6.81
N THR A 221 15.34 4.58 -5.62
CA THR A 221 15.02 3.16 -5.40
C THR A 221 13.84 2.73 -6.26
N LYS A 222 12.77 3.52 -6.32
CA LYS A 222 11.58 3.21 -7.13
C LYS A 222 11.93 3.06 -8.61
N GLU A 223 12.65 4.04 -9.14
CA GLU A 223 13.07 4.07 -10.55
C GLU A 223 14.03 2.92 -10.88
N CYS A 224 14.97 2.63 -9.98
CA CYS A 224 15.86 1.47 -10.10
C CYS A 224 15.11 0.14 -10.10
N MET A 225 14.11 -0.03 -9.22
CA MET A 225 13.32 -1.26 -9.14
C MET A 225 12.40 -1.44 -10.35
N ALA A 226 11.85 -0.34 -10.87
CA ALA A 226 11.05 -0.35 -12.08
C ALA A 226 11.88 -0.58 -13.36
N SER A 227 13.16 -0.22 -13.35
CA SER A 227 14.03 -0.46 -14.50
C SER A 227 14.27 -1.96 -14.73
N ARG A 228 14.27 -2.35 -16.02
CA ARG A 228 14.52 -3.74 -16.44
C ARG A 228 15.98 -4.18 -16.23
N ASP A 229 16.89 -3.24 -16.00
CA ASP A 229 18.32 -3.50 -15.84
C ASP A 229 18.70 -3.91 -14.41
N GLY A 230 17.81 -3.72 -13.42
CA GLY A 230 17.94 -4.25 -12.07
C GLY A 230 19.16 -3.78 -11.26
N THR A 231 19.95 -2.84 -11.80
CA THR A 231 21.20 -2.36 -11.21
C THR A 231 20.91 -1.33 -10.12
N TYR A 232 20.98 -1.81 -8.89
CA TYR A 232 20.94 -0.99 -7.69
C TYR A 232 22.28 -0.29 -7.49
N PRO A 233 22.33 1.02 -7.14
CA PRO A 233 23.51 1.56 -6.51
C PRO A 233 23.66 0.83 -5.17
N SER A 234 24.59 -0.12 -5.09
CA SER A 234 24.91 -0.78 -3.81
C SER A 234 25.21 0.31 -2.78
N MET A 235 24.41 0.39 -1.70
CA MET A 235 24.74 1.28 -0.59
C MET A 235 26.17 0.96 -0.14
N SER A 236 26.99 1.98 -0.03
CA SER A 236 28.39 1.81 0.32
C SER A 236 28.50 1.25 1.75
N PRO A 237 29.46 0.35 2.05
CA PRO A 237 29.69 -0.14 3.41
C PRO A 237 29.89 0.98 4.46
N SER A 238 30.32 2.17 4.02
CA SER A 238 30.46 3.38 4.84
C SER A 238 29.14 4.00 5.33
N GLU A 239 28.02 3.76 4.65
CA GLU A 239 26.69 4.20 5.10
C GLU A 239 26.09 3.21 6.11
N ARG A 240 26.39 1.92 5.93
CA ARG A 240 26.00 0.81 6.81
C ARG A 240 26.66 0.87 8.20
N THR A 241 27.75 1.61 8.36
CA THR A 241 28.50 1.78 9.62
C THR A 241 28.11 3.03 10.41
N ARG A 242 27.32 3.96 9.84
CA ARG A 242 26.81 5.15 10.56
C ARG A 242 25.57 4.89 11.40
N ARG A 243 24.85 3.79 11.14
CA ARG A 243 23.82 3.24 12.04
C ARG A 243 24.37 1.91 12.54
N GLY A 244 24.66 1.85 13.83
CA GLY A 244 25.59 0.90 14.42
C GLY A 244 25.27 -0.56 14.10
N THR A 245 26.23 -1.27 13.52
CA THR A 245 26.27 -2.72 13.47
C THR A 245 27.34 -3.24 14.43
N ARG A 246 27.04 -4.34 15.14
CA ARG A 246 28.06 -5.25 15.68
C ARG A 246 28.17 -6.47 14.75
N PRO A 247 29.38 -7.07 14.61
CA PRO A 247 29.64 -8.09 13.59
C PRO A 247 29.36 -9.49 14.11
N GLY A 248 28.82 -10.35 13.23
CA GLY A 248 28.94 -11.79 13.39
C GLY A 248 27.79 -12.58 12.77
N ALA A 249 28.12 -13.28 11.67
CA ALA A 249 27.56 -14.55 11.18
C ALA A 249 27.04 -14.46 9.73
N GLY A 250 27.83 -14.99 8.78
CA GLY A 250 27.25 -15.71 7.63
C GLY A 250 26.75 -17.10 8.10
N PRO A 251 25.95 -17.84 7.31
CA PRO A 251 26.55 -18.55 6.17
C PRO A 251 25.62 -18.81 4.95
N ILE A 252 26.27 -19.44 3.96
CA ILE A 252 25.89 -19.96 2.64
C ILE A 252 24.84 -21.09 2.70
N TRP A 253 23.89 -21.16 1.74
CA TRP A 253 23.12 -22.37 1.34
C TRP A 253 22.61 -22.29 -0.12
N PRO A 254 22.24 -23.42 -0.76
CA PRO A 254 22.49 -23.70 -2.18
C PRO A 254 21.26 -23.57 -3.09
N SER A 255 21.53 -23.75 -4.38
CA SER A 255 20.66 -23.63 -5.56
C SER A 255 19.29 -24.32 -5.51
N SER A 256 18.35 -23.60 -6.13
CA SER A 256 16.95 -23.89 -6.48
C SER A 256 16.63 -25.24 -7.13
N PRO A 257 15.33 -25.58 -7.21
CA PRO A 257 14.76 -26.20 -8.40
C PRO A 257 13.61 -25.40 -9.03
N SER A 258 13.56 -25.53 -10.35
CA SER A 258 12.70 -24.91 -11.35
C SER A 258 11.20 -25.20 -11.19
N TRP A 259 10.37 -24.19 -11.42
CA TRP A 259 9.01 -24.38 -11.93
C TRP A 259 8.73 -23.45 -13.11
N ALA A 260 7.95 -23.96 -14.05
CA ALA A 260 7.82 -23.49 -15.41
C ALA A 260 7.03 -22.17 -15.52
N ALA A 261 7.62 -21.23 -16.27
CA ALA A 261 7.05 -19.93 -16.60
C ALA A 261 5.72 -20.03 -17.35
N ARG A 262 4.74 -19.20 -16.95
CA ARG A 262 3.68 -18.71 -17.83
C ARG A 262 3.87 -17.20 -18.05
N PRO A 263 3.54 -16.64 -19.22
CA PRO A 263 3.83 -15.24 -19.51
C PRO A 263 2.67 -14.31 -19.07
N CYS A 264 2.96 -13.23 -18.33
CA CYS A 264 2.06 -12.08 -18.16
C CYS A 264 2.79 -10.81 -17.66
N PRO A 265 2.14 -9.61 -17.67
CA PRO A 265 2.80 -8.33 -17.88
C PRO A 265 3.25 -7.60 -16.60
N GLU A 266 4.36 -6.88 -16.75
CA GLU A 266 5.01 -5.99 -15.78
C GLU A 266 4.07 -4.91 -15.22
N GLN A 267 3.86 -4.89 -13.90
CA GLN A 267 3.39 -3.71 -13.16
C GLN A 267 4.03 -3.65 -11.77
N THR A 268 4.68 -2.53 -11.44
CA THR A 268 5.15 -2.22 -10.07
C THR A 268 4.31 -1.04 -9.55
N SER A 269 3.66 -1.16 -8.38
CA SER A 269 2.65 -0.20 -7.89
C SER A 269 3.14 0.76 -6.81
N PHE A 270 2.92 2.08 -6.93
CA PHE A 270 3.48 3.11 -6.01
C PHE A 270 2.45 4.13 -5.53
N TYR A 271 2.53 4.61 -4.29
CA TYR A 271 1.50 5.46 -3.69
C TYR A 271 1.66 6.96 -3.99
N THR A 272 0.63 7.60 -4.56
CA THR A 272 0.58 9.02 -4.95
C THR A 272 -0.71 9.69 -4.45
N PRO A 273 -0.69 10.51 -3.39
CA PRO A 273 -1.88 11.26 -2.95
C PRO A 273 -2.22 12.45 -3.87
N LEU A 274 -3.51 12.81 -3.96
CA LEU A 274 -4.08 13.87 -4.80
C LEU A 274 -4.81 14.88 -3.91
N PHE A 275 -4.48 16.16 -4.11
CA PHE A 275 -4.97 17.38 -3.46
C PHE A 275 -4.39 17.71 -2.08
N PRO A 276 -4.00 18.99 -1.83
CA PRO A 276 -3.94 19.63 -0.55
C PRO A 276 -5.26 20.37 -0.36
N VAL A 277 -5.93 20.05 0.73
CA VAL A 277 -6.72 21.07 1.39
C VAL A 277 -5.79 21.65 2.45
N GLU A 278 -5.83 22.97 2.69
CA GLU A 278 -5.23 23.57 3.88
C GLU A 278 -5.75 22.84 5.12
N ILE A 279 -4.96 21.86 5.53
CA ILE A 279 -5.01 21.23 6.82
C ILE A 279 -3.60 21.48 7.32
N PRO A 280 -3.41 21.96 8.56
CA PRO A 280 -2.13 21.74 9.19
C PRO A 280 -2.00 20.22 9.22
N LEU A 281 -1.27 19.64 8.26
CA LEU A 281 -0.62 18.36 8.44
C LEU A 281 0.05 18.54 9.78
N ASN A 282 -0.58 18.03 10.83
CA ASN A 282 -0.01 18.14 12.16
C ASN A 282 1.32 17.44 11.98
N GLU A 283 2.41 18.20 12.14
CA GLU A 283 3.75 17.69 11.88
C GLU A 283 3.96 16.35 12.59
N ASN A 284 3.22 16.08 13.67
CA ASN A 284 3.17 14.78 14.35
C ASN A 284 2.75 13.59 13.49
N LEU A 285 1.73 13.64 12.62
CA LEU A 285 1.31 12.46 11.84
C LEU A 285 2.29 12.15 10.70
N LEU A 286 2.88 13.19 10.11
CA LEU A 286 4.00 13.04 9.17
C LEU A 286 5.28 12.59 9.89
N ARG A 287 5.55 13.08 11.11
CA ARG A 287 6.68 12.64 11.95
C ARG A 287 6.48 11.22 12.51
N GLU A 288 5.26 10.78 12.76
CA GLU A 288 4.91 9.44 13.23
C GLU A 288 4.96 8.45 12.08
N ALA A 289 4.39 8.78 10.92
CA ALA A 289 4.66 8.10 9.66
C ALA A 289 6.18 7.94 9.45
N LEU A 290 6.93 9.04 9.41
CA LEU A 290 8.40 9.02 9.22
C LEU A 290 9.20 8.43 10.39
N ARG A 291 8.58 8.08 11.53
CA ARG A 291 9.25 7.40 12.66
C ARG A 291 9.26 5.88 12.48
N PHE A 292 8.29 5.35 11.74
CA PHE A 292 8.17 3.91 11.47
C PHE A 292 8.55 3.56 10.02
N PHE A 293 8.77 4.56 9.16
CA PHE A 293 9.28 4.44 7.78
C PHE A 293 10.79 4.69 7.69
#